data_AF-A0A419EKS3-F1
#
_entry.id   AF-A0A419EKS3-F1
#
_cell.length_a   1.000
_cell.length_b   1.000
_cell.length_c   1.000
_cell.angle_alpha   90.00
_cell.angle_beta   90.00
_cell.angle_gamma   90.00
#
_symmetry.space_group_name_H-M   'P 1'
#
loop_
_entity.id
_entity.type
_entity.pdbx_description
1 polymer ?
#
loop_
_entity_poly.entity_id
_entity_poly.type
_entity_poly.pdbx_seq_one_letter_code
_entity_poly.pdbx_strand_id
1 'polypeptide(L)'
;MIYKEENILFPMCLDTLTEIDWYEIYSQSDSIGYCLYAPEVKWKPEIDLPKEDKSITSNRVQLSTGSFTLNELEAVFKSIPVDLTFVDKEDTVKYYSHGKERIFERNNAIIGRKVQFCHPPSSVHIVEKILSDFKAGIEDEAKFWINFKDKYVHIAYYAVRGSQGEYLGTLEVTQDVNQYKQLEGERRLLTYDK
;
A
#
# COMPACT_ATOMS: atom_id res chain seq x y z
N MET A 1 -9.55 -31.89 -17.55
CA MET A 1 -8.65 -31.41 -16.50
C MET A 1 -8.80 -32.24 -15.23
N ILE A 2 -10.03 -32.45 -14.73
CA ILE A 2 -10.37 -33.31 -13.58
C ILE A 2 -9.59 -34.63 -13.54
N TYR A 3 -9.58 -35.41 -14.63
CA TYR A 3 -8.85 -36.68 -14.66
C TYR A 3 -7.35 -36.55 -14.30
N LYS A 4 -6.67 -35.51 -14.80
CA LYS A 4 -5.25 -35.28 -14.48
C LYS A 4 -5.07 -34.81 -13.03
N GLU A 5 -6.02 -34.05 -12.50
CA GLU A 5 -5.97 -33.59 -11.12
C GLU A 5 -6.09 -34.78 -10.16
N GLU A 6 -7.12 -35.62 -10.36
CA GLU A 6 -7.40 -36.76 -9.49
C GLU A 6 -6.36 -37.88 -9.58
N ASN A 7 -5.81 -38.13 -10.78
CA ASN A 7 -4.93 -39.29 -11.01
C ASN A 7 -3.44 -38.94 -11.04
N ILE A 8 -3.07 -37.66 -11.03
CA ILE A 8 -1.67 -37.23 -11.11
C ILE A 8 -1.37 -36.14 -10.09
N LEU A 9 -2.08 -35.01 -10.12
CA LEU A 9 -1.74 -33.86 -9.28
C LEU A 9 -1.98 -34.13 -7.80
N PHE A 10 -3.19 -34.54 -7.40
CA PHE A 10 -3.52 -34.76 -5.99
C PHE A 10 -2.71 -35.89 -5.36
N PRO A 11 -2.48 -37.05 -6.01
CA PRO A 11 -1.56 -38.06 -5.49
C PRO A 11 -0.15 -37.51 -5.27
N MET A 12 0.38 -36.76 -6.24
CA MET A 12 1.71 -36.15 -6.12
C MET A 12 1.77 -35.11 -4.98
N CYS A 13 0.73 -34.30 -4.80
CA CYS A 13 0.63 -33.36 -3.69
C CYS A 13 0.60 -34.08 -2.33
N LEU A 14 -0.12 -35.20 -2.22
CA LEU A 14 -0.17 -36.01 -1.00
C LEU A 14 1.20 -36.62 -0.65
N ASP A 15 1.98 -37.02 -1.66
CA ASP A 15 3.32 -37.58 -1.46
C ASP A 15 4.40 -36.52 -1.17
N THR A 16 4.19 -35.28 -1.62
CA THR A 16 5.23 -34.24 -1.64
C THR A 16 5.03 -33.14 -0.59
N LEU A 17 3.78 -32.71 -0.36
CA LEU A 17 3.50 -31.58 0.54
C LEU A 17 3.51 -32.04 2.01
N THR A 18 4.13 -31.22 2.86
CA THR A 18 4.12 -31.42 4.29
C THR A 18 2.81 -30.92 4.91
N GLU A 19 2.58 -31.29 6.17
CA GLU A 19 1.40 -30.84 6.91
C GLU A 19 1.39 -29.33 7.17
N ILE A 20 2.58 -28.70 7.23
CA ILE A 20 2.72 -27.24 7.29
C ILE A 20 2.25 -26.62 5.97
N ASP A 21 2.66 -27.18 4.83
CA ASP A 21 2.25 -26.68 3.51
C ASP A 21 0.72 -26.77 3.35
N TRP A 22 0.11 -27.88 3.76
CA TRP A 22 -1.35 -28.03 3.75
C TRP A 22 -2.06 -27.01 4.64
N TYR A 23 -1.48 -26.64 5.79
CA TYR A 23 -2.01 -25.60 6.65
C TYR A 23 -1.91 -24.19 6.04
N GLU A 24 -0.79 -23.88 5.40
CA GLU A 24 -0.65 -22.62 4.68
C GLU A 24 -1.66 -22.52 3.53
N ILE A 25 -1.84 -23.59 2.76
CA ILE A 25 -2.85 -23.68 1.68
C ILE A 25 -4.26 -23.47 2.26
N TYR A 26 -4.60 -24.20 3.33
CA TYR A 26 -5.90 -24.12 3.97
C TYR A 26 -6.20 -22.70 4.47
N SER A 27 -5.25 -22.07 5.17
CA SER A 27 -5.42 -20.73 5.76
C SER A 27 -5.61 -19.61 4.72
N GLN A 28 -5.13 -19.81 3.49
CA GLN A 28 -5.25 -18.85 2.39
C GLN A 28 -6.44 -19.13 1.46
N SER A 29 -7.02 -20.33 1.49
CA SER A 29 -8.05 -20.78 0.54
C SER A 29 -9.32 -19.92 0.57
N ASP A 30 -9.75 -19.47 1.75
CA ASP A 30 -10.93 -18.62 1.92
C ASP A 30 -10.82 -17.28 1.15
N SER A 31 -9.60 -16.77 0.93
CA SER A 31 -9.38 -15.52 0.20
C SER A 31 -9.62 -15.64 -1.30
N ILE A 32 -9.48 -16.84 -1.86
CA ILE A 32 -9.72 -17.16 -3.27
C ILE A 32 -11.18 -17.60 -3.46
N GLY A 33 -11.71 -18.35 -2.48
CA GLY A 33 -13.04 -18.95 -2.51
C GLY A 33 -13.04 -20.35 -3.11
N TYR A 34 -14.23 -20.98 -3.12
CA TYR A 34 -14.39 -22.37 -3.51
C TYR A 34 -15.31 -22.53 -4.72
N CYS A 35 -14.99 -23.49 -5.58
CA CYS A 35 -15.85 -23.87 -6.69
C CYS A 35 -16.82 -24.97 -6.25
N LEU A 36 -18.13 -24.72 -6.39
CA LEU A 36 -19.25 -25.64 -6.10
C LEU A 36 -19.45 -26.02 -4.63
N TYR A 37 -18.39 -26.20 -3.84
CA TYR A 37 -18.47 -26.63 -2.45
C TYR A 37 -17.40 -25.97 -1.58
N ALA A 38 -17.85 -25.27 -0.53
CA ALA A 38 -16.98 -24.74 0.52
C ALA A 38 -16.96 -25.69 1.72
N PRO A 39 -15.80 -25.92 2.36
CA PRO A 39 -15.70 -26.77 3.54
C PRO A 39 -16.50 -26.18 4.71
N GLU A 40 -17.42 -26.96 5.28
CA GLU A 40 -18.20 -26.57 6.46
C GLU A 40 -17.42 -26.72 7.77
N VAL A 41 -16.36 -27.51 7.76
CA VAL A 41 -15.56 -27.84 8.95
C VAL A 41 -14.20 -27.17 8.85
N LYS A 42 -13.76 -26.59 9.98
CA LYS A 42 -12.39 -26.08 10.09
C LYS A 42 -11.40 -27.21 10.25
N TRP A 43 -10.56 -27.41 9.24
CA TRP A 43 -9.43 -28.34 9.35
C TRP A 43 -8.33 -27.73 10.22
N LYS A 44 -7.65 -28.58 10.98
CA LYS A 44 -6.48 -28.22 11.78
C LYS A 44 -5.42 -29.30 11.59
N PRO A 45 -4.14 -28.94 11.48
CA PRO A 45 -3.07 -29.91 11.37
C PRO A 45 -2.90 -30.66 12.70
N GLU A 46 -2.48 -31.91 12.62
CA GLU A 46 -2.11 -32.82 13.72
C GLU A 46 -0.66 -32.61 14.19
N ILE A 47 -0.07 -31.45 13.89
CA ILE A 47 1.25 -31.02 14.37
C ILE A 47 1.14 -29.76 15.22
N ASP A 48 2.08 -29.60 16.14
CA ASP A 48 2.32 -28.31 16.78
C ASP A 48 2.86 -27.35 15.72
N LEU A 49 2.00 -26.41 15.31
CA LEU A 49 2.40 -25.36 14.39
C LEU A 49 3.58 -24.59 15.00
N PRO A 50 4.66 -24.35 14.23
CA PRO A 50 5.69 -23.43 14.68
C PRO A 50 4.99 -22.12 15.02
N LYS A 51 5.16 -21.67 16.28
CA LYS A 51 4.69 -20.34 16.67
C LYS A 51 5.29 -19.38 15.66
N GLU A 52 4.49 -18.45 15.14
CA GLU A 52 5.02 -17.31 14.39
C GLU A 52 6.03 -16.61 15.30
N ASP A 53 7.29 -17.02 15.20
CA ASP A 53 8.38 -16.16 15.53
C ASP A 53 8.27 -15.05 14.50
N LYS A 54 7.57 -13.99 14.89
CA LYS A 54 7.88 -12.62 14.48
C LYS A 54 9.28 -12.27 15.00
N SER A 55 10.23 -13.14 14.67
CA SER A 55 11.64 -12.94 14.75
C SER A 55 11.87 -11.72 13.87
N ILE A 56 12.11 -10.63 14.57
CA ILE A 56 12.75 -9.45 14.04
C ILE A 56 14.09 -9.95 13.51
N THR A 57 14.11 -10.47 12.28
CA THR A 57 15.35 -10.56 11.52
C THR A 57 15.79 -9.12 11.40
N SER A 58 16.86 -8.77 12.11
CA SER A 58 17.19 -7.44 12.62
C SER A 58 17.39 -6.33 11.57
N ASN A 59 17.04 -6.59 10.31
CA ASN A 59 17.21 -5.67 9.19
C ASN A 59 16.05 -5.71 8.16
N ARG A 60 14.91 -6.35 8.49
CA ARG A 60 13.72 -6.38 7.62
C ARG A 60 12.48 -5.86 8.34
N VAL A 61 11.66 -5.09 7.63
CA VAL A 61 10.33 -4.66 8.00
C VAL A 61 9.35 -5.73 7.52
N GLN A 62 8.71 -6.43 8.46
CA GLN A 62 7.67 -7.41 8.16
C GLN A 62 6.32 -6.72 7.97
N LEU A 63 5.66 -6.99 6.85
CA LEU A 63 4.30 -6.58 6.51
C LEU A 63 3.39 -7.81 6.48
N SER A 64 2.08 -7.61 6.38
CA SER A 64 1.09 -8.70 6.36
C SER A 64 1.21 -9.63 5.15
N THR A 65 1.78 -9.17 4.04
CA THR A 65 1.89 -9.91 2.77
C THR A 65 3.33 -10.15 2.33
N GLY A 66 4.32 -9.86 3.18
CA GLY A 66 5.73 -10.00 2.83
C GLY A 66 6.65 -9.16 3.71
N SER A 67 7.87 -8.90 3.26
CA SER A 67 8.82 -8.05 4.00
C SER A 67 9.74 -7.30 3.06
N PHE A 68 10.28 -6.18 3.54
CA PHE A 68 11.31 -5.39 2.85
C PHE A 68 12.50 -5.14 3.78
N THR A 69 13.70 -5.03 3.24
CA THR A 69 14.74 -4.23 3.89
C THR A 69 14.37 -2.74 3.83
N LEU A 70 14.97 -1.91 4.68
CA LEU A 70 14.75 -0.45 4.61
C LEU A 70 15.14 0.12 3.24
N ASN A 71 16.23 -0.37 2.64
CA ASN A 71 16.69 0.05 1.32
C ASN A 71 15.68 -0.30 0.22
N GLU A 72 15.08 -1.50 0.28
CA GLU A 72 14.05 -1.91 -0.67
C GLU A 72 12.79 -1.04 -0.53
N LEU A 73 12.35 -0.77 0.70
CA LEU A 73 11.18 0.08 0.96
C LEU A 73 11.38 1.51 0.44
N GLU A 74 12.55 2.11 0.68
CA GLU A 74 12.90 3.44 0.16
C GLU A 74 12.96 3.46 -1.38
N ALA A 75 13.57 2.42 -1.98
CA ALA A 75 13.65 2.29 -3.43
C ALA A 75 12.28 2.15 -4.09
N VAL A 76 11.34 1.42 -3.47
CA VAL A 76 9.96 1.31 -3.94
C VAL A 76 9.29 2.69 -3.96
N PHE A 77 9.31 3.44 -2.85
CA PHE A 77 8.68 4.77 -2.79
C PHE A 77 9.32 5.78 -3.73
N LYS A 78 10.60 5.62 -4.05
CA LYS A 78 11.30 6.45 -5.04
C LYS A 78 10.97 6.09 -6.50
N SER A 79 10.53 4.86 -6.75
CA SER A 79 10.33 4.33 -8.10
C SER A 79 8.91 4.52 -8.64
N ILE A 80 7.92 4.64 -7.77
CA ILE A 80 6.53 4.89 -8.18
C ILE A 80 6.38 6.32 -8.73
N PRO A 81 5.52 6.54 -9.75
CA PRO A 81 5.34 7.84 -10.41
C PRO A 81 4.43 8.78 -9.61
N VAL A 82 4.60 8.85 -8.29
CA VAL A 82 3.86 9.72 -7.39
C VAL A 82 4.78 10.26 -6.29
N ASP A 83 4.51 11.49 -5.88
CA ASP A 83 5.13 12.11 -4.72
C ASP A 83 4.32 11.82 -3.47
N LEU A 84 4.97 11.31 -2.44
CA LEU A 84 4.36 11.02 -1.16
C LEU A 84 4.80 12.03 -0.11
N THR A 85 3.91 12.39 0.82
CA THR A 85 4.25 13.07 2.06
C THR A 85 3.34 12.56 3.18
N PHE A 86 3.94 12.04 4.23
CA PHE A 86 3.23 11.49 5.37
C PHE A 86 3.35 12.43 6.58
N VAL A 87 2.20 12.72 7.16
CA VAL A 87 2.02 13.52 8.37
C VAL A 87 1.42 12.60 9.43
N ASP A 88 2.01 12.54 10.63
CA ASP A 88 1.50 11.69 11.71
C ASP A 88 0.20 12.22 12.32
N LYS A 89 -0.37 11.44 13.26
CA LYS A 89 -1.58 11.82 13.99
C LYS A 89 -1.46 13.12 14.80
N GLU A 90 -0.22 13.51 15.13
CA GLU A 90 0.13 14.79 15.75
C GLU A 90 0.34 15.92 14.72
N ASP A 91 -0.05 15.76 13.46
CA ASP A 91 0.11 16.78 12.40
C ASP A 91 1.58 17.12 12.08
N THR A 92 2.51 16.22 12.39
CA THR A 92 3.95 16.40 12.19
C THR A 92 4.39 15.70 10.91
N VAL A 93 5.10 16.41 10.03
CA VAL A 93 5.65 15.82 8.81
C VAL A 93 6.74 14.80 9.19
N LYS A 94 6.55 13.53 8.85
CA LYS A 94 7.48 12.43 9.17
C LYS A 94 8.28 11.93 8.00
N TYR A 95 7.71 12.01 6.80
CA TYR A 95 8.32 11.43 5.63
C TYR A 95 7.85 12.15 4.37
N TYR A 96 8.71 12.20 3.36
CA TYR A 96 8.33 12.48 1.99
C TYR A 96 9.21 11.65 1.05
N SER A 97 8.67 11.25 -0.10
CA SER A 97 9.46 10.51 -1.10
C SER A 97 10.34 11.45 -1.93
N HIS A 98 11.57 11.02 -2.18
CA HIS A 98 12.50 11.64 -3.13
C HIS A 98 12.30 11.02 -4.53
N GLY A 99 11.14 11.26 -5.14
CA GLY A 99 10.89 10.87 -6.54
C GLY A 99 11.90 11.50 -7.51
N LYS A 100 12.09 10.88 -8.68
CA LYS A 100 13.01 11.40 -9.71
C LYS A 100 12.64 12.82 -10.17
N GLU A 101 11.35 13.13 -10.22
CA GLU A 101 10.82 14.42 -10.70
C GLU A 101 9.65 14.92 -9.83
N ARG A 102 9.97 15.28 -8.59
CA ARG A 102 8.97 15.79 -7.65
C ARG A 102 8.34 17.10 -8.13
N ILE A 103 7.01 17.20 -8.07
CA ILE A 103 6.25 18.35 -8.57
C ILE A 103 6.37 19.55 -7.62
N PHE A 104 6.25 19.30 -6.31
CA PHE A 104 6.43 20.31 -5.27
C PHE A 104 7.68 20.03 -4.47
N GLU A 105 8.70 20.87 -4.63
CA GLU A 105 9.95 20.75 -3.89
C GLU A 105 9.71 20.67 -2.38
N ARG A 106 10.51 19.84 -1.73
CA ARG A 106 10.54 19.68 -0.27
C ARG A 106 11.99 19.79 0.19
N ASN A 107 12.18 20.42 1.34
CA ASN A 107 13.46 20.53 2.02
C ASN A 107 13.41 19.67 3.29
N ASN A 108 14.50 18.97 3.61
CA ASN A 108 14.63 18.20 4.86
C ASN A 108 14.29 18.99 6.12
N ALA A 109 14.40 20.32 6.09
CA ALA A 109 14.00 21.20 7.19
C ALA A 109 12.51 21.09 7.59
N ILE A 110 11.64 20.52 6.74
CA ILE A 110 10.22 20.30 7.08
C ILE A 110 10.01 19.09 7.98
N ILE A 111 10.92 18.12 7.99
CA ILE A 111 10.77 16.91 8.80
C ILE A 111 10.73 17.32 10.27
N GLY A 112 9.72 16.82 11.00
CA GLY A 112 9.49 17.18 12.40
C GLY A 112 8.72 18.50 12.61
N ARG A 113 8.36 19.23 11.54
CA ARG A 113 7.50 20.42 11.65
C ARG A 113 6.03 20.07 11.59
N LYS A 114 5.23 20.92 12.23
CA LYS A 114 3.77 20.92 12.07
C LYS A 114 3.41 21.32 10.65
N VAL A 115 2.53 20.54 10.01
CA VAL A 115 2.14 20.74 8.61
C VAL A 115 1.53 22.13 8.37
N GLN A 116 0.86 22.71 9.37
CA GLN A 116 0.29 24.06 9.31
C GLN A 116 1.36 25.13 9.00
N PHE A 117 2.61 24.94 9.42
CA PHE A 117 3.72 25.86 9.15
C PHE A 117 4.39 25.64 7.78
N CYS A 118 3.95 24.63 7.03
CA CYS A 118 4.44 24.33 5.69
C CYS A 118 3.56 24.94 4.59
N HIS A 119 2.40 25.52 4.95
CA HIS A 119 1.45 26.11 4.02
C HIS A 119 1.32 27.63 4.23
N PRO A 120 1.04 28.41 3.16
CA PRO A 120 0.73 29.82 3.29
C PRO A 120 -0.51 30.09 4.16
N PRO A 121 -0.62 31.26 4.82
CA PRO A 121 -1.79 31.62 5.62
C PRO A 121 -3.13 31.56 4.87
N SER A 122 -3.10 31.76 3.55
CA SER A 122 -4.30 31.71 2.71
C SER A 122 -4.90 30.30 2.56
N SER A 123 -4.13 29.23 2.80
CA SER A 123 -4.59 27.85 2.61
C SER A 123 -4.51 26.98 3.87
N VAL A 124 -3.90 27.47 4.95
CA VAL A 124 -3.76 26.70 6.20
C VAL A 124 -5.11 26.24 6.77
N HIS A 125 -6.16 27.06 6.68
CA HIS A 125 -7.50 26.72 7.16
C HIS A 125 -8.12 25.53 6.40
N ILE A 126 -7.75 25.33 5.13
CA ILE A 126 -8.18 24.16 4.34
C ILE A 126 -7.48 22.91 4.85
N VAL A 127 -6.17 23.00 5.12
CA VAL A 127 -5.38 21.90 5.69
C VAL A 127 -5.92 21.49 7.05
N GLU A 128 -6.20 22.46 7.92
CA GLU A 128 -6.78 22.20 9.24
C GLU A 128 -8.14 21.53 9.15
N LYS A 129 -9.00 21.95 8.21
CA LYS A 129 -10.29 21.30 7.98
C LYS A 129 -10.11 19.83 7.58
N ILE A 130 -9.25 19.54 6.59
CA ILE A 130 -8.99 18.17 6.13
C ILE A 130 -8.51 17.30 7.29
N LEU A 131 -7.52 17.77 8.06
CA LEU A 131 -6.99 17.03 9.20
C LEU A 131 -8.05 16.78 10.28
N SER A 132 -8.90 17.78 10.57
CA SER A 132 -9.99 17.64 11.52
C SER A 132 -11.01 16.61 11.07
N ASP A 133 -11.44 16.67 9.80
CA ASP A 133 -12.44 15.76 9.23
C ASP A 133 -11.91 14.31 9.24
N PHE A 134 -10.63 14.12 8.88
CA PHE A 134 -9.99 12.79 8.89
C PHE A 134 -9.86 12.21 10.30
N LYS A 135 -9.43 13.04 11.27
CA LYS A 135 -9.35 12.62 12.69
C LYS A 135 -10.71 12.25 13.26
N ALA A 136 -11.75 13.00 12.89
CA ALA A 136 -13.12 12.75 13.32
C ALA A 136 -13.80 11.59 12.59
N GLY A 137 -13.20 11.06 11.50
CA GLY A 137 -13.81 10.02 10.68
C GLY A 137 -14.98 10.49 9.85
N ILE A 138 -15.04 11.79 9.54
CA ILE A 138 -16.09 12.38 8.70
C ILE A 138 -15.79 12.10 7.22
N GLU A 139 -14.52 12.21 6.85
CA GLU A 139 -14.03 11.92 5.50
C GLU A 139 -12.75 11.07 5.59
N ASP A 140 -12.46 10.31 4.54
CA ASP A 140 -11.22 9.55 4.41
C ASP A 140 -10.36 10.03 3.23
N GLU A 141 -10.89 10.90 2.37
CA GLU A 141 -10.16 11.45 1.24
C GLU A 141 -10.53 12.91 0.92
N ALA A 142 -9.57 13.66 0.40
CA ALA A 142 -9.77 15.00 -0.15
C ALA A 142 -8.90 15.18 -1.39
N LYS A 143 -9.50 15.54 -2.53
CA LYS A 143 -8.84 15.55 -3.83
C LYS A 143 -8.94 16.91 -4.51
N PHE A 144 -7.84 17.32 -5.16
CA PHE A 144 -7.69 18.56 -5.89
C PHE A 144 -7.00 18.31 -7.21
N TRP A 145 -7.23 19.18 -8.19
CA TRP A 145 -6.54 19.15 -9.47
C TRP A 145 -6.27 20.57 -9.96
N ILE A 146 -5.03 20.81 -10.39
CA ILE A 146 -4.58 22.13 -10.83
C ILE A 146 -3.71 22.02 -12.09
N ASN A 147 -3.71 23.08 -12.89
CA ASN A 147 -2.66 23.30 -13.87
C ASN A 147 -1.48 23.96 -13.15
N PHE A 148 -0.32 23.33 -13.16
CA PHE A 148 0.89 23.85 -12.53
C PHE A 148 2.06 23.72 -13.49
N LYS A 149 2.56 24.86 -13.98
CA LYS A 149 3.50 24.91 -15.12
C LYS A 149 2.89 24.16 -16.32
N ASP A 150 3.62 23.19 -16.86
CA ASP A 150 3.26 22.30 -17.97
C ASP A 150 2.57 21.00 -17.54
N LYS A 151 2.31 20.84 -16.23
CA LYS A 151 1.74 19.62 -15.64
C LYS A 151 0.27 19.78 -15.29
N TYR A 152 -0.49 18.69 -15.44
CA TYR A 152 -1.86 18.61 -14.89
C TYR A 152 -1.82 17.76 -13.63
N VAL A 153 -1.76 18.43 -12.49
CA VAL A 153 -1.41 17.85 -11.20
C VAL A 153 -2.67 17.42 -10.46
N HIS A 154 -2.74 16.14 -10.10
CA HIS A 154 -3.69 15.62 -9.13
C HIS A 154 -3.04 15.56 -7.75
N ILE A 155 -3.71 16.11 -6.74
CA ILE A 155 -3.28 16.14 -5.34
C ILE A 155 -4.37 15.48 -4.53
N ALA A 156 -4.04 14.41 -3.80
CA ALA A 156 -4.97 13.70 -2.96
C ALA A 156 -4.41 13.56 -1.55
N TYR A 157 -5.28 13.76 -0.57
CA TYR A 157 -5.02 13.48 0.83
C TYR A 157 -5.85 12.28 1.25
N TYR A 158 -5.26 11.34 1.97
CA TYR A 158 -5.93 10.15 2.48
C TYR A 158 -5.72 10.03 3.98
N ALA A 159 -6.78 9.71 4.71
CA ALA A 159 -6.67 9.30 6.11
C ALA A 159 -5.98 7.94 6.19
N VAL A 160 -4.84 7.88 6.87
CA VAL A 160 -4.12 6.63 7.13
C VAL A 160 -4.66 6.05 8.43
N ARG A 161 -5.28 4.88 8.34
CA ARG A 161 -5.86 4.17 9.49
C ARG A 161 -5.19 2.84 9.73
N GLY A 162 -5.06 2.46 10.99
CA GLY A 162 -4.53 1.15 11.36
C GLY A 162 -5.60 0.06 11.32
N SER A 163 -5.21 -1.15 11.74
CA SER A 163 -6.06 -2.35 11.65
C SER A 163 -7.35 -2.28 12.48
N GLN A 164 -7.42 -1.40 13.48
CA GLN A 164 -8.59 -1.20 14.33
C GLN A 164 -9.36 0.08 13.96
N GLY A 165 -9.04 0.70 12.82
CA GLY A 165 -9.65 1.94 12.34
C GLY A 165 -9.08 3.21 12.99
N GLU A 166 -8.06 3.08 13.85
CA GLU A 166 -7.42 4.19 14.52
C GLU A 166 -6.70 5.11 13.53
N TYR A 167 -6.87 6.42 13.66
CA TYR A 167 -6.20 7.39 12.80
C TYR A 167 -4.70 7.45 13.13
N LEU A 168 -3.86 7.09 12.15
CA LEU A 168 -2.40 7.09 12.24
C LEU A 168 -1.77 8.36 11.66
N GLY A 169 -2.48 9.06 10.75
CA GLY A 169 -1.97 10.25 10.10
C GLY A 169 -2.65 10.52 8.75
N THR A 170 -2.09 11.44 7.98
CA THR A 170 -2.53 11.79 6.63
C THR A 170 -1.42 11.52 5.64
N LEU A 171 -1.77 10.89 4.51
CA LEU A 171 -0.89 10.74 3.36
C LEU A 171 -1.31 11.72 2.26
N GLU A 172 -0.44 12.65 1.92
CA GLU A 172 -0.53 13.45 0.69
C GLU A 172 0.13 12.67 -0.46
N VAL A 173 -0.59 12.55 -1.57
CA VAL A 173 -0.15 11.95 -2.83
C VAL A 173 -0.29 13.00 -3.92
N THR A 174 0.79 13.30 -4.62
CA THR A 174 0.80 14.23 -5.75
C THR A 174 1.28 13.52 -7.02
N GLN A 175 0.59 13.74 -8.13
CA GLN A 175 0.88 13.05 -9.39
C GLN A 175 0.61 13.96 -10.59
N ASP A 176 1.49 13.92 -11.59
CA ASP A 176 1.19 14.47 -12.91
C ASP A 176 0.39 13.44 -13.69
N VAL A 177 -0.87 13.76 -13.96
CA VAL A 177 -1.78 12.87 -14.67
C VAL A 177 -1.91 13.20 -16.16
N ASN A 178 -1.13 14.17 -16.65
CA ASN A 178 -1.15 14.57 -18.05
C ASN A 178 -0.81 13.38 -18.98
N GLN A 179 0.18 12.57 -18.61
CA GLN A 179 0.56 11.36 -19.36
C GLN A 179 -0.59 10.35 -19.51
N TYR A 180 -1.49 10.24 -18.51
CA TYR A 180 -2.61 9.30 -18.58
C TYR A 180 -3.76 9.83 -19.42
N LYS A 181 -3.97 11.15 -19.44
CA LYS A 181 -4.98 11.80 -20.29
C LYS A 181 -4.70 11.63 -21.78
N GLN A 182 -3.45 11.42 -22.15
CA GLN A 182 -3.00 11.28 -23.53
C GLN A 182 -3.00 9.82 -24.02
N LEU A 183 -3.35 8.87 -23.15
CA LEU A 183 -3.45 7.47 -23.54
C LEU A 183 -4.66 7.26 -24.47
N GLU A 184 -4.39 6.60 -25.59
CA GLU A 184 -5.40 6.21 -26.58
C GLU A 184 -5.24 4.73 -26.93
N GLY A 185 -6.34 4.09 -27.34
CA GLY A 185 -6.34 2.68 -27.74
C GLY A 185 -5.88 1.74 -26.63
N GLU A 186 -5.04 0.76 -26.96
CA GLU A 186 -4.57 -0.27 -26.03
C GLU A 186 -3.10 -0.64 -26.32
N ARG A 187 -2.31 -0.89 -25.27
CA ARG A 187 -0.97 -1.50 -25.36
C ARG A 187 -0.96 -2.80 -24.56
N ARG A 188 -1.15 -3.94 -25.24
CA ARG A 188 -1.25 -5.28 -24.61
C ARG A 188 0.09 -6.04 -24.53
N LEU A 189 1.11 -5.58 -25.26
CA LEU A 189 2.42 -6.21 -25.34
C LEU A 189 3.52 -5.18 -25.04
N LEU A 190 4.68 -5.66 -24.60
CA LEU A 190 5.83 -4.81 -24.27
C LEU A 190 6.28 -4.01 -25.50
N THR A 191 6.23 -2.70 -25.38
CA THR A 191 6.86 -1.76 -26.31
C THR A 191 7.32 -0.56 -25.50
N TYR A 192 8.60 -0.23 -25.60
CA TYR A 192 9.15 0.94 -24.93
C TYR A 192 8.88 2.19 -25.76
N ASP A 193 8.45 3.25 -25.10
CA ASP A 193 8.38 4.58 -25.69
C ASP A 193 9.82 5.05 -25.98
N LYS A 194 10.05 5.56 -27.20
CA LYS A 194 11.34 6.10 -27.62
C LYS A 194 11.51 7.53 -27.17
#